data_AF-A0A950R3K7-F1
#
_entry.id   AF-A0A950R3K7-F1
#
_cell.length_a   1.000
_cell.length_b   1.000
_cell.length_c   1.000
_cell.angle_alpha   90.00
_cell.angle_beta   90.00
_cell.angle_gamma   90.00
#
_symmetry.space_group_name_H-M   'P 1'
#
loop_
_entity.id
_entity.type
_entity.pdbx_description
1 polymer ?
#
loop_
_entity_poly.entity_id
_entity_poly.type
_entity_poly.pdbx_seq_one_letter_code
_entity_poly.pdbx_strand_id
1 'polypeptide(L)' 'MRLGGPEIVVILIVFLLLFGGKKLPDLAKGLGEGIRNFKKSVSSDESEKDEEKKQA' A
#
# COMPACT_ATOMS: atom_id res chain seq x y z
N MET A 1 18.12 -24.49 3.96
CA MET A 1 18.51 -23.16 3.46
C MET A 1 17.45 -22.18 3.90
N ARG A 2 17.74 -21.35 4.92
CA ARG A 2 16.79 -20.31 5.32
C ARG A 2 17.00 -19.15 4.37
N LEU A 3 15.93 -18.60 3.81
CA LEU A 3 15.96 -17.30 3.14
C LEU A 3 16.48 -16.29 4.16
N GLY A 4 17.79 -16.07 4.14
CA GLY A 4 18.47 -15.15 5.03
C GLY A 4 18.42 -13.74 4.45
N GLY A 5 18.80 -12.76 5.28
CA GLY A 5 19.01 -11.37 4.84
C GLY A 5 19.80 -11.22 3.52
N PRO A 6 20.84 -12.04 3.23
CA PRO A 6 21.58 -11.96 1.97
C PRO A 6 20.73 -12.21 0.72
N GLU A 7 19.89 -13.24 0.68
CA GLU A 7 19.02 -13.53 -0.47
C GLU A 7 18.07 -12.37 -0.78
N ILE A 8 17.49 -11.77 0.27
CA ILE A 8 16.55 -10.65 0.13
C ILE A 8 17.28 -9.44 -0.47
N VAL A 9 18.51 -9.16 -0.04
CA VAL A 9 19.33 -8.06 -0.59
C VAL A 9 19.64 -8.28 -2.07
N VAL A 10 19.99 -9.51 -2.47
CA VAL A 10 20.25 -9.83 -3.89
C VAL A 10 18.99 -9.64 -4.74
N ILE A 11 17.84 -10.10 -4.26
CA ILE A 11 16.55 -9.92 -4.95
C ILE A 11 16.23 -8.42 -5.09
N LEU A 12 16.42 -7.64 -4.03
CA LEU A 12 16.19 -6.18 -4.07
C LEU A 12 17.11 -5.48 -5.06
N ILE A 13 18.38 -5.87 -5.14
CA ILE A 13 19.33 -5.30 -6.12
C ILE A 13 18.86 -5.61 -7.55
N VAL A 14 18.51 -6.86 -7.84
CA VAL A 14 18.01 -7.24 -9.18
C VAL A 14 16.72 -6.49 -9.50
N PHE A 15 15.79 -6.40 -8.55
CA PHE A 15 14.54 -5.65 -8.71
C PHE A 15 14.81 -4.16 -8.98
N LEU A 16 15.78 -3.56 -8.28
CA LEU A 16 16.17 -2.16 -8.47
C LEU A 16 16.85 -1.93 -9.82
N LEU A 17 17.57 -2.90 -10.37
CA LEU A 17 18.16 -2.83 -11.70
C LEU A 17 17.10 -2.92 -12.80
N LEU A 18 16.10 -3.78 -12.64
CA LEU A 18 15.01 -3.95 -13.62
C LEU A 18 14.04 -2.76 -13.63
N PHE A 19 13.63 -2.29 -12.46
CA PHE A 19 12.65 -1.20 -12.34
C PHE A 19 13.31 0.18 -12.22
N GLY A 20 14.56 0.25 -11.80
CA GLY A 20 15.27 1.50 -11.51
C GLY A 20 14.91 2.07 -10.13
N GLY A 21 15.90 2.65 -9.44
CA GLY A 21 15.72 3.20 -8.09
C GLY A 21 14.69 4.33 -7.96
N LYS A 22 14.29 4.95 -9.07
CA LYS A 22 13.26 5.99 -9.11
C LYS A 22 11.84 5.46 -9.28
N LYS A 23 11.63 4.29 -9.90
CA LYS A 23 10.27 3.77 -10.13
C LYS A 23 9.67 3.11 -8.90
N LEU A 24 10.49 2.49 -8.05
CA LEU A 24 10.01 1.87 -6.82
C LEU A 24 9.30 2.87 -5.86
N PRO A 25 9.87 4.05 -5.55
CA PRO A 25 9.17 5.04 -4.72
C PRO A 25 7.97 5.69 -5.43
N ASP A 26 8.00 5.80 -6.75
CA ASP A 26 6.90 6.34 -7.56
C ASP A 26 5.67 5.40 -7.53
N LEU A 27 5.90 4.10 -7.72
CA LEU A 27 4.88 3.05 -7.58
C LEU A 27 4.33 2.98 -6.15
N ALA A 28 5.21 3.09 -5.13
CA ALA A 28 4.78 3.10 -3.74
C ALA A 28 3.90 4.32 -3.40
N LYS A 29 4.24 5.51 -3.94
CA LYS A 29 3.40 6.71 -3.80
C LYS A 29 2.04 6.53 -4.47
N GLY A 30 2.01 6.08 -5.72
CA GLY A 30 0.76 5.84 -6.45
C GLY A 30 -0.14 4.79 -5.79
N LEU A 31 0.45 3.67 -5.33
CA LEU A 31 -0.28 2.64 -4.59
C LEU A 31 -0.77 3.16 -3.22
N GLY A 32 0.06 3.92 -2.51
CA GLY A 32 -0.28 4.50 -1.21
C GLY A 32 -1.43 5.52 -1.31
N GLU A 33 -1.40 6.38 -2.32
CA GLU A 33 -2.50 7.31 -2.61
C GLU A 33 -3.79 6.57 -3.00
N GLY A 34 -3.69 5.53 -3.83
CA GLY A 34 -4.81 4.68 -4.21
C GLY A 34 -5.47 3.98 -3.00
N ILE A 35 -4.66 3.36 -2.14
CA ILE A 35 -5.14 2.70 -0.91
C ILE A 35 -5.75 3.74 0.05
N ARG A 36 -5.13 4.92 0.20
CA ARG A 36 -5.63 5.99 1.07
C ARG A 36 -6.99 6.52 0.59
N ASN A 37 -7.15 6.76 -0.71
CA ASN A 37 -8.43 7.18 -1.27
C ASN A 37 -9.47 6.08 -1.18
N PHE A 38 -9.11 4.83 -1.47
CA PHE A 38 -10.00 3.68 -1.32
C PHE A 38 -10.51 3.56 0.11
N LYS A 39 -9.62 3.63 1.10
CA LYS A 39 -9.99 3.57 2.52
C LYS A 39 -10.87 4.76 2.92
N LYS A 40 -10.61 5.95 2.40
CA LYS A 40 -11.42 7.15 2.69
C LYS A 40 -12.84 7.01 2.15
N SER A 41 -13.01 6.54 0.92
CA SER A 41 -14.33 6.28 0.34
C SER A 41 -15.09 5.21 1.11
N VAL A 42 -14.44 4.08 1.42
CA VAL A 42 -15.07 2.98 2.18
C VAL A 42 -15.44 3.41 3.61
N SER A 43 -14.58 4.17 4.30
CA SER A 43 -14.88 4.62 5.67
C SER A 43 -15.88 5.78 5.74
N SER A 44 -16.01 6.62 4.71
CA SER A 44 -17.09 7.61 4.65
C SER A 44 -18.46 6.93 4.56
N ASP A 45 -18.60 5.92 3.70
CA ASP A 45 -19.82 5.08 3.61
C ASP A 45 -20.14 4.33 4.92
N GLU A 46 -19.12 3.95 5.70
CA GLU A 46 -19.30 3.29 7.01
C GLU A 46 -19.73 4.29 8.11
N SER A 47 -19.17 5.51 8.09
CA SER A 47 -19.47 6.55 9.10
C SER A 47 -20.88 7.12 8.94
N GLU A 48 -21.41 7.17 7.71
CA GLU A 48 -22.80 7.57 7.47
C GLU A 48 -23.81 6.49 7.92
N LYS A 49 -23.41 5.22 8.02
CA LYS A 49 -24.29 4.13 8.51
C LYS A 49 -24.39 4.01 10.03
N ASP A 50 -23.41 4.53 10.78
CA ASP A 50 -23.41 4.47 12.25
C ASP A 50 -24.25 5.60 12.89
N GLU A 51 -24.47 6.72 12.20
CA GLU A 51 -25.27 7.84 12.73
C GLU A 51 -26.79 7.63 12.63
N GLU A 52 -27.27 6.81 11.68
CA GLU A 52 -28.71 6.51 11.52
C GLU A 52 -29.24 5.52 12.59
N LYS A 53 -28.36 4.75 13.24
CA LYS A 53 -28.74 3.74 14.25
C LYS A 53 -28.84 4.25 15.69
N LYS A 54 -28.54 5.53 15.95
CA LYS A 54 -28.62 6.16 17.28
C LYS A 54 -29.83 7.07 17.49
N GLN A 55 -30.69 7.23 16.49
CA GLN A 55 -31.91 8.05 16.57
C GLN A 55 -33.21 7.25 16.41
N ALA A 56 -33.16 5.91 16.42
CA ALA A 56 -34.34 5.03 16.43
C ALA A 56 -34.50 4.31 17.77
#